data_AF-A0AAU9R347-F1
#
_entry.id   AF-A0AAU9R347-F1
#
_cell.length_a   1.000
_cell.length_b   1.000
_cell.length_c   1.000
_cell.angle_alpha   90.00
_cell.angle_beta   90.00
_cell.angle_gamma   90.00
#
_symmetry.space_group_name_H-M   'P 1'
#
loop_
_entity.id
_entity.type
_entity.pdbx_description
1 polymer ?
#
loop_
_entity_poly.entity_id
_entity_poly.type
_entity_poly.pdbx_seq_one_letter_code
_entity_poly.pdbx_strand_id
1 'polypeptide(L)' 'MTEVMPQFIQVKLDRAKKETTKETTKKVTRDYLLNILNTTNLTLDGAMDLLGIPEADRPMYKDLLKKK' A
#
# COMPACT_ATOMS: atom_id res chain seq x y z
N MET A 1 18.09 31.36 18.10
CA MET A 1 17.25 30.45 18.90
C MET A 1 16.76 29.38 17.95
N THR A 2 17.20 28.13 18.13
CA THR A 2 16.70 27.03 17.30
C THR A 2 15.37 26.61 17.91
N GLU A 3 14.26 26.93 17.26
CA GLU A 3 12.93 26.46 17.68
C GLU A 3 12.89 24.94 17.51
N VAL A 4 13.25 24.23 18.57
CA VAL A 4 13.11 22.78 18.64
C VAL A 4 11.62 22.46 18.62
N MET A 5 11.19 21.80 17.54
CA MET A 5 9.79 21.37 17.42
C MET A 5 9.40 20.53 18.64
N PRO A 6 8.29 20.83 19.32
CA PRO A 6 7.82 20.06 20.45
C PRO A 6 7.62 18.58 20.07
N GLN A 7 8.04 17.64 20.92
CA GLN A 7 7.99 16.20 20.61
C GLN A 7 6.58 15.72 20.22
N PHE A 8 5.54 16.32 20.80
CA PHE A 8 4.14 16.03 20.45
C PHE A 8 3.81 16.30 18.97
N ILE A 9 4.41 17.33 18.36
CA ILE A 9 4.21 17.64 16.94
C ILE A 9 4.97 16.62 16.07
N GLN A 10 6.18 16.20 16.47
CA GLN A 10 6.89 15.13 15.75
C GLN A 10 6.13 13.80 15.79
N VAL A 11 5.59 13.40 16.94
CA VAL A 11 4.80 12.16 17.06
C VAL A 11 3.58 12.17 16.14
N LYS A 12 2.90 13.31 16.01
CA LYS A 12 1.78 13.47 15.07
C LYS A 12 2.23 13.38 13.61
N LEU A 13 3.34 14.02 13.26
CA LEU A 13 3.89 13.98 11.90
C LEU A 13 4.36 12.58 11.51
N ASP A 14 5.02 11.85 12.40
CA ASP A 14 5.43 10.47 12.17
C ASP A 14 4.22 9.54 11.99
N ARG A 15 3.16 9.77 12.78
CA ARG A 15 1.90 9.04 12.62
C ARG A 15 1.24 9.33 11.27
N ALA A 16 1.08 10.60 10.93
CA ALA A 16 0.51 11.02 9.65
C ALA A 16 1.33 10.47 8.48
N LYS A 17 2.66 10.56 8.54
CA LYS A 17 3.56 9.99 7.53
C LYS A 17 3.38 8.48 7.38
N LYS A 18 3.31 7.73 8.48
CA LYS A 18 3.08 6.28 8.44
C LYS A 18 1.73 5.91 7.83
N GLU A 19 0.68 6.66 8.14
CA GLU A 19 -0.66 6.45 7.58
C GLU A 19 -0.67 6.74 6.07
N THR A 20 -0.13 7.89 5.65
CA THR A 20 -0.02 8.28 4.24
C THR A 20 0.85 7.32 3.43
N THR A 21 1.97 6.84 3.99
CA THR A 21 2.83 5.85 3.33
C THR A 21 2.07 4.54 3.13
N LYS A 22 1.36 4.03 4.14
CA LYS A 22 0.58 2.79 4.01
C LYS A 22 -0.50 2.91 2.95
N GLU A 23 -1.22 4.03 2.90
CA GLU A 23 -2.25 4.28 1.88
C GLU A 23 -1.65 4.35 0.47
N THR A 24 -0.53 5.07 0.33
CA THR A 24 0.17 5.22 -0.94
C THR A 24 0.68 3.87 -1.45
N THR A 25 1.32 3.08 -0.60
CA THR A 25 1.77 1.72 -0.95
C THR A 25 0.60 0.86 -1.39
N LYS A 26 -0.53 0.88 -0.67
CA LYS A 26 -1.72 0.11 -1.05
C LYS A 26 -2.26 0.51 -2.42
N LYS A 27 -2.33 1.81 -2.70
CA LYS A 27 -2.84 2.33 -3.97
C LYS A 27 -1.93 1.95 -5.13
N VAL A 28 -0.63 2.18 -4.99
CA VAL A 28 0.38 1.84 -6.00
C VAL A 28 0.37 0.34 -6.28
N THR A 29 0.38 -0.51 -5.24
CA THR A 29 0.30 -1.97 -5.43
C THR A 29 -1.01 -2.39 -6.12
N ARG A 30 -2.15 -1.78 -5.77
CA ARG A 30 -3.43 -2.03 -6.43
C ARG A 30 -3.39 -1.68 -7.92
N ASP A 31 -2.83 -0.52 -8.26
CA ASP A 31 -2.74 -0.04 -9.64
C ASP A 31 -1.82 -0.96 -10.46
N TYR A 32 -0.69 -1.42 -9.89
CA TYR A 32 0.16 -2.41 -10.53
C TYR A 32 -0.54 -3.76 -10.73
N LEU A 33 -1.25 -4.28 -9.73
CA LEU A 33 -2.03 -5.52 -9.86
C LEU A 33 -3.07 -5.39 -10.99
N LEU A 34 -3.79 -4.27 -11.04
CA LEU A 34 -4.79 -4.02 -12.08
C LEU A 34 -4.15 -3.92 -13.46
N ASN A 35 -3.01 -3.24 -13.59
CA ASN A 35 -2.27 -3.15 -14.84
C ASN A 35 -1.81 -4.54 -15.32
N ILE A 36 -1.27 -5.37 -14.42
CA ILE A 36 -0.86 -6.74 -14.74
C ILE A 36 -2.07 -7.55 -15.21
N LEU A 37 -3.18 -7.53 -14.47
CA LEU A 37 -4.40 -8.26 -14.84
C LEU A 37 -5.02 -7.82 -16.16
N ASN A 38 -4.85 -6.55 -16.55
CA ASN A 38 -5.36 -6.02 -17.81
C ASN A 38 -4.43 -6.30 -19.00
N THR A 39 -3.12 -6.37 -18.78
CA THR A 39 -2.10 -6.54 -19.83
C THR A 39 -1.66 -7.99 -20.01
N THR A 40 -1.91 -8.85 -19.03
CA THR A 40 -1.55 -10.26 -19.04
C THR A 40 -2.74 -11.13 -18.66
N ASN A 41 -2.76 -12.38 -19.11
CA ASN A 41 -3.78 -13.36 -18.74
C ASN A 41 -3.47 -14.05 -17.40
N LEU A 42 -2.77 -13.36 -16.49
CA LEU A 42 -2.43 -13.91 -15.19
C LEU A 42 -3.63 -13.91 -14.25
N THR A 43 -3.64 -14.87 -13.33
CA THR A 43 -4.59 -14.85 -12.21
C THR A 43 -4.16 -13.78 -11.20
N LEU A 44 -5.11 -13.33 -10.37
CA LEU A 44 -4.80 -12.39 -9.29
C LEU A 44 -3.71 -12.93 -8.35
N ASP A 45 -3.75 -14.22 -8.03
CA ASP A 45 -2.72 -14.85 -7.21
C ASP A 45 -1.36 -14.86 -7.90
N GLY A 46 -1.30 -15.10 -9.21
CA GLY A 46 -0.06 -15.01 -9.98
C GLY A 46 0.51 -13.58 -10.04
N ALA A 47 -0.35 -12.57 -10.19
CA ALA A 47 0.07 -11.18 -10.14
C ALA A 47 0.60 -10.77 -8.74
N MET A 48 -0.01 -11.28 -7.68
CA MET A 48 0.46 -11.08 -6.31
C MET A 48 1.81 -11.77 -6.05
N ASP A 49 2.02 -12.94 -6.62
CA ASP A 49 3.27 -13.69 -6.52
C ASP A 49 4.42 -12.94 -7.22
N LEU A 50 4.16 -12.39 -8.42
CA LEU A 50 5.13 -11.55 -9.15
C LEU A 50 5.51 -10.27 -8.39
N LEU A 51 4.58 -9.70 -7.64
CA LEU A 51 4.85 -8.54 -6.78
C LEU A 51 5.48 -8.93 -5.43
N GLY A 52 5.70 -10.22 -5.17
CA GLY A 52 6.29 -10.70 -3.92
C GLY A 52 5.39 -10.45 -2.70
N ILE A 53 4.07 -10.43 -2.88
CA ILE A 53 3.11 -10.15 -1.80
C ILE A 53 2.99 -11.39 -0.89
N PRO A 54 3.32 -11.28 0.41
CA PRO A 54 3.18 -12.39 1.35
C PRO A 54 1.73 -12.87 1.45
N GLU A 55 1.53 -14.17 1.66
CA GLU A 55 0.19 -14.76 1.77
C GLU A 55 -0.70 -14.10 2.83
N ALA A 56 -0.10 -13.65 3.95
CA ALA A 56 -0.81 -12.94 5.02
C ALA A 56 -1.42 -11.61 4.56
N ASP A 57 -0.79 -10.93 3.60
CA ASP A 57 -1.23 -9.63 3.09
C ASP A 57 -2.14 -9.76 1.87
N ARG A 58 -2.17 -10.92 1.20
CA ARG A 58 -3.02 -11.18 0.02
C ARG A 58 -4.50 -10.85 0.26
N PRO A 59 -5.16 -11.22 1.39
CA PRO A 59 -6.55 -10.87 1.65
C PRO A 59 -6.84 -9.37 1.54
N MET A 60 -5.94 -8.53 2.06
CA MET A 60 -6.09 -7.08 2.00
C MET A 60 -6.15 -6.58 0.56
N TYR A 61 -5.25 -7.05 -0.30
CA TYR A 61 -5.23 -6.64 -1.71
C TYR A 61 -6.39 -7.23 -2.52
N LYS A 62 -6.84 -8.44 -2.20
CA LYS A 62 -8.06 -9.04 -2.78
C LYS A 62 -9.29 -8.19 -2.46
N ASP A 63 -9.45 -7.77 -1.21
CA ASP A 63 -10.58 -6.92 -0.78
C ASP A 63 -10.52 -5.52 -1.41
N LEU A 64 -9.32 -4.96 -1.55
CA LEU A 64 -9.12 -3.67 -2.24
C LEU A 64 -9.57 -3.75 -3.70
N LEU A 65 -9.31 -4.85 -4.40
CA LEU A 65 -9.74 -5.03 -5.81
C LEU A 65 -11.24 -5.33 -5.95
N LYS A 66 -11.88 -5.92 -4.93
CA LYS A 66 -13.33 -6.17 -4.91
C LYS A 66 -14.15 -4.91 -4.67
N LYS A 67 -13.62 -3.92 -3.93
CA LYS A 67 -14.23 -2.59 -3.79
C LYS A 67 -14.07 -1.82 -5.11
N LYS A 68 -14.99 -2.07 -6.03
CA LYS A 68 -15.15 -1.32 -7.29
C LYS A 68 -16.23 -0.27 -7.12
#